data_AF-A0A9P6TIR3-F1
#
_entry.id   AF-A0A9P6TIR3-F1
#
_cell.length_a   1.000
_cell.length_b   1.000
_cell.length_c   1.000
_cell.angle_alpha   90.00
_cell.angle_beta   90.00
_cell.angle_gamma   90.00
#
_symmetry.space_group_name_H-M   'P 1'
#
loop_
_entity.id
_entity.type
_entity.pdbx_description
1 polymer ?
#
loop_
_entity_poly.entity_id
_entity_poly.type
_entity_poly.pdbx_seq_one_letter_code
_entity_poly.pdbx_strand_id
1 'polypeptide(L)'
;MVAQEQQEFGLPSVASATENESSLVTVTMKTEGQLQSSSEYKLANHAQILQFLNDVFLPFNPYNDALYEEQYLSTSDIRSVVAKHVIDTKSIPGDFPNWCTRKNAAFLEVKSNLARDSGNQKRIRKRRLYTLLSRYHATIVQSITETLIKHQRQIQAMKDSGIIIVGYARKSKTPEKDCDRVRLLQEMTLKLQSRSLADRIYVSPRTSSDELLRSRDMPRPQSLLDALNNVNGTTQDLFELLATTTSKICLVAIDFAGLSTNENDIYELIKYANSYL
;
A
#
# COMPACT_ATOMS: atom_id res chain seq x y z
N MET A 1 -33.57 -54.37 -37.89
CA MET A 1 -34.61 -53.82 -37.00
C MET A 1 -33.99 -52.59 -36.33
N VAL A 2 -34.08 -51.41 -36.97
CA VAL A 2 -35.18 -50.41 -36.80
C VAL A 2 -35.20 -49.96 -35.34
N ALA A 3 -34.55 -48.86 -34.91
CA ALA A 3 -34.70 -47.43 -35.25
C ALA A 3 -36.09 -46.85 -34.89
N GLN A 4 -36.12 -45.89 -33.95
CA GLN A 4 -37.06 -44.75 -33.82
C GLN A 4 -36.62 -43.88 -32.61
N GLU A 5 -36.08 -42.68 -32.84
CA GLU A 5 -36.72 -41.33 -32.88
C GLU A 5 -36.95 -40.75 -31.46
N GLN A 6 -36.13 -39.80 -30.99
CA GLN A 6 -36.17 -38.33 -31.17
C GLN A 6 -37.37 -37.61 -30.53
N GLN A 7 -37.07 -36.73 -29.55
CA GLN A 7 -37.64 -35.37 -29.49
C GLN A 7 -36.77 -34.42 -28.63
N GLU A 8 -36.44 -33.26 -29.20
CA GLU A 8 -35.71 -32.12 -28.60
C GLU A 8 -36.57 -31.34 -27.58
N PHE A 9 -35.93 -30.61 -26.64
CA PHE A 9 -35.99 -29.13 -26.51
C PHE A 9 -35.26 -28.66 -25.23
N GLY A 10 -34.48 -27.56 -25.36
CA GLY A 10 -34.24 -26.62 -24.26
C GLY A 10 -32.80 -26.51 -23.71
N LEU A 11 -31.97 -25.67 -24.36
CA LEU A 11 -30.82 -25.04 -23.69
C LEU A 11 -31.29 -24.09 -22.59
N PRO A 12 -30.48 -23.90 -21.53
CA PRO A 12 -30.00 -22.54 -21.32
C PRO A 12 -28.48 -22.45 -21.11
N SER A 13 -27.94 -21.42 -21.77
CA SER A 13 -26.69 -20.73 -21.52
C SER A 13 -26.56 -20.24 -20.08
N VAL A 14 -25.43 -20.51 -19.40
CA VAL A 14 -24.77 -19.53 -18.50
C VAL A 14 -23.25 -19.76 -18.54
N ALA A 15 -22.53 -18.75 -19.01
CA ALA A 15 -21.11 -18.57 -18.82
C ALA A 15 -20.81 -18.14 -17.37
N SER A 16 -19.73 -18.63 -16.78
CA SER A 16 -19.10 -17.96 -15.63
C SER A 16 -17.60 -17.92 -15.84
N ALA A 17 -17.16 -16.81 -16.41
CA ALA A 17 -15.80 -16.34 -16.32
C ALA A 17 -15.45 -16.08 -14.85
N THR A 18 -14.38 -16.67 -14.36
CA THR A 18 -13.74 -16.25 -13.12
C THR A 18 -12.98 -14.96 -13.41
N GLU A 19 -13.63 -13.85 -13.13
CA GLU A 19 -13.05 -12.51 -13.19
C GLU A 19 -12.03 -12.34 -12.05
N ASN A 20 -10.82 -11.95 -12.46
CA ASN A 20 -9.81 -11.34 -11.60
C ASN A 20 -10.41 -10.08 -10.98
N GLU A 21 -10.68 -10.10 -9.67
CA GLU A 21 -10.90 -8.87 -8.91
C GLU A 21 -9.58 -8.11 -8.77
N SER A 22 -9.32 -7.28 -9.78
CA SER A 22 -8.47 -6.11 -9.66
C SER A 22 -9.09 -5.18 -8.62
N SER A 23 -8.33 -4.88 -7.58
CA SER A 23 -8.67 -3.96 -6.50
C SER A 23 -9.01 -2.56 -7.05
N LEU A 24 -10.30 -2.33 -7.32
CA LEU A 24 -10.82 -1.02 -7.65
C LEU A 24 -11.02 -0.25 -6.35
N VAL A 25 -10.18 0.76 -6.12
CA VAL A 25 -10.36 1.73 -5.04
C VAL A 25 -11.59 2.57 -5.37
N THR A 26 -12.74 2.21 -4.81
CA THR A 26 -13.94 3.06 -4.84
C THR A 26 -13.72 4.31 -4.00
N VAL A 27 -13.39 5.42 -4.66
CA VAL A 27 -13.38 6.75 -4.04
C VAL A 27 -14.83 7.22 -3.91
N THR A 28 -15.42 7.05 -2.73
CA THR A 28 -16.74 7.63 -2.42
C THR A 28 -16.57 9.13 -2.16
N MET A 29 -16.81 9.96 -3.17
CA MET A 29 -16.84 11.42 -3.00
C MET A 29 -18.21 11.86 -2.46
N LYS A 30 -18.20 12.57 -1.33
CA LYS A 30 -19.39 13.22 -0.79
C LYS A 30 -19.79 14.38 -1.69
N THR A 31 -21.08 14.45 -2.03
CA THR A 31 -21.66 15.50 -2.87
C THR A 31 -21.71 16.84 -2.14
N GLU A 32 -21.36 17.86 -2.92
CA GLU A 32 -21.54 19.32 -2.82
C GLU A 32 -22.08 19.91 -1.51
N GLY A 33 -21.20 20.65 -0.83
CA GLY A 33 -21.54 21.59 0.23
C GLY A 33 -20.33 21.94 1.08
N GLN A 34 -19.76 23.13 0.85
CA GLN A 34 -18.59 23.73 1.51
C GLN A 34 -17.22 23.41 0.89
N LEU A 35 -16.92 24.12 -0.19
CA LEU A 35 -15.54 24.35 -0.67
C LEU A 35 -14.87 25.34 0.30
N GLN A 36 -14.37 24.87 1.44
CA GLN A 36 -13.44 25.65 2.28
C GLN A 36 -12.05 25.63 1.64
N SER A 37 -11.38 26.78 1.64
CA SER A 37 -10.11 27.03 0.96
C SER A 37 -9.02 26.04 1.39
N SER A 38 -8.63 25.14 0.48
CA SER A 38 -7.73 24.00 0.73
C SER A 38 -6.23 24.39 0.75
N SER A 39 -5.87 25.60 1.16
CA SER A 39 -4.50 26.12 1.05
C SER A 39 -3.48 25.45 2.00
N GLU A 40 -3.92 24.56 2.90
CA GLU A 40 -3.07 24.00 3.95
C GLU A 40 -2.30 22.73 3.53
N TYR A 41 -2.87 21.89 2.66
CA TYR A 41 -2.27 20.59 2.36
C TYR A 41 -1.24 20.65 1.24
N LYS A 42 -0.05 20.10 1.51
CA LYS A 42 1.06 20.06 0.57
C LYS A 42 1.82 18.73 0.67
N LEU A 43 2.28 18.24 -0.47
CA LEU A 43 3.06 17.02 -0.59
C LEU A 43 4.47 17.26 -0.05
N ALA A 44 4.89 16.45 0.92
CA ALA A 44 6.15 16.63 1.65
C ALA A 44 7.27 15.73 1.14
N ASN A 45 6.95 14.55 0.64
CA ASN A 45 7.92 13.50 0.33
C ASN A 45 7.70 12.80 -1.02
N HIS A 46 8.72 12.07 -1.46
CA HIS A 46 8.73 11.35 -2.73
C HIS A 46 7.59 10.33 -2.89
N ALA A 47 7.13 9.69 -1.81
CA ALA A 47 6.06 8.71 -1.90
C ALA A 47 4.70 9.39 -2.16
N GLN A 48 4.44 10.51 -1.47
CA GLN A 48 3.24 11.32 -1.71
C GLN A 48 3.23 11.92 -3.12
N ILE A 49 4.38 12.37 -3.62
CA ILE A 49 4.52 12.85 -5.01
C ILE A 49 4.23 11.74 -6.01
N LEU A 50 4.76 10.53 -5.79
CA LEU A 50 4.52 9.40 -6.67
C LEU A 50 3.03 8.99 -6.68
N GLN A 51 2.39 8.97 -5.51
CA GLN A 51 0.95 8.69 -5.41
C GLN A 51 0.14 9.74 -6.18
N PHE A 52 0.43 11.04 -5.97
CA PHE A 52 -0.22 12.12 -6.70
C PHE A 52 -0.03 11.96 -8.21
N LEU A 53 1.17 11.61 -8.68
CA LEU A 53 1.42 11.37 -10.10
C LEU A 53 0.56 10.24 -10.65
N ASN A 54 0.45 9.14 -9.92
CA ASN A 54 -0.31 7.97 -10.35
C ASN A 54 -1.83 8.20 -10.30
N ASP A 55 -2.33 9.05 -9.40
CA ASP A 55 -3.75 9.38 -9.31
C ASP A 55 -4.17 10.45 -10.34
N VAL A 56 -3.26 11.37 -10.68
CA VAL A 56 -3.55 12.52 -11.55
C VAL A 56 -3.25 12.23 -13.02
N PHE A 57 -2.22 11.44 -13.34
CA PHE A 57 -1.78 11.20 -14.73
C PHE A 57 -1.92 9.73 -15.11
N LEU A 58 -3.08 9.37 -15.65
CA LEU A 58 -3.39 7.99 -15.99
C LEU A 58 -2.91 7.63 -17.41
N PRO A 59 -2.29 6.45 -17.57
CA PRO A 59 -1.83 5.97 -18.87
C PRO A 59 -3.00 5.50 -19.77
N PHE A 60 -4.11 5.06 -19.19
CA PHE A 60 -5.25 4.50 -19.91
C PHE A 60 -6.55 5.22 -19.52
N ASN A 61 -7.57 5.10 -20.36
CA ASN A 61 -8.86 5.75 -20.13
C ASN A 61 -9.51 5.20 -18.86
N PRO A 62 -9.82 6.04 -17.85
CA PRO A 62 -10.53 5.61 -16.65
C PRO A 62 -12.04 5.43 -16.84
N TYR A 63 -12.57 5.66 -18.05
CA TYR A 63 -13.99 5.71 -18.39
C TYR A 63 -14.77 6.68 -17.49
N ASN A 64 -14.15 7.83 -17.19
CA ASN A 64 -14.71 8.84 -16.30
C ASN A 64 -14.37 10.25 -16.78
N ASP A 65 -15.00 10.66 -17.88
CA ASP A 65 -14.81 11.96 -18.53
C ASP A 65 -15.30 13.14 -17.67
N ALA A 66 -16.04 12.89 -16.58
CA ALA A 66 -16.43 13.92 -15.62
C ALA A 66 -15.26 14.39 -14.73
N LEU A 67 -14.26 13.52 -14.54
CA LEU A 67 -13.11 13.76 -13.67
C LEU A 67 -11.80 13.93 -14.43
N TYR A 68 -11.64 13.24 -15.56
CA TYR A 68 -10.40 13.23 -16.33
C TYR A 68 -10.62 13.82 -17.71
N GLU A 69 -9.62 14.54 -18.19
CA GLU A 69 -9.55 15.03 -19.56
C GLU A 69 -8.29 14.54 -20.24
N GLU A 70 -8.38 14.32 -21.55
CA GLU A 70 -7.23 13.88 -22.32
C GLU A 70 -6.30 15.03 -22.68
N GLN A 71 -5.02 14.88 -22.36
CA GLN A 71 -4.00 15.91 -22.58
C GLN A 71 -2.73 15.34 -23.20
N TYR A 72 -2.02 16.18 -23.95
CA TYR A 72 -0.69 15.87 -24.49
C TYR A 72 0.40 16.57 -23.67
N LEU A 73 0.99 15.85 -22.73
CA LEU A 73 1.89 16.41 -21.72
C LEU A 73 3.34 15.93 -21.91
N SER A 74 4.29 16.86 -21.76
CA SER A 74 5.69 16.54 -21.55
C SER A 74 5.98 16.26 -20.08
N THR A 75 7.13 15.66 -19.79
CA THR A 75 7.59 15.49 -18.39
C THR A 75 7.82 16.84 -17.68
N SER A 76 8.09 17.91 -18.42
CA SER A 76 8.20 19.27 -17.87
C SER A 76 6.84 19.85 -17.47
N ASP A 77 5.79 19.56 -18.24
CA ASP A 77 4.42 19.99 -17.93
C ASP A 77 3.95 19.29 -16.65
N ILE A 78 4.15 17.97 -16.56
CA ILE A 78 3.84 17.16 -15.38
C ILE A 78 4.58 17.70 -14.15
N ARG A 79 5.88 17.98 -14.26
CA ARG A 79 6.67 18.57 -13.17
C ARG A 79 6.10 19.91 -12.70
N SER A 80 5.68 20.76 -13.64
CA SER A 80 5.09 22.07 -13.34
C SER A 80 3.76 21.95 -12.59
N VAL A 81 2.96 20.91 -12.88
CA VAL A 81 1.73 20.63 -12.12
C VAL A 81 2.07 20.19 -10.69
N VAL A 82 3.00 19.23 -10.52
CA VAL A 82 3.44 18.76 -9.19
C VAL A 82 3.99 19.91 -8.34
N ALA A 83 4.75 20.83 -8.95
CA ALA A 83 5.37 21.94 -8.25
C ALA A 83 4.38 22.87 -7.54
N LYS A 84 3.12 22.92 -7.98
CA LYS A 84 2.06 23.71 -7.33
C LYS A 84 1.62 23.12 -5.98
N HIS A 85 1.88 21.84 -5.76
CA HIS A 85 1.29 21.04 -4.69
C HIS A 85 2.29 20.52 -3.65
N VAL A 86 3.58 20.81 -3.81
CA VAL A 86 4.63 20.41 -2.84
C VAL A 86 4.88 21.50 -1.79
N ILE A 87 5.39 21.11 -0.61
CA ILE A 87 5.78 22.05 0.46
C ILE A 87 6.96 22.91 0.00
N ASP A 88 7.98 22.26 -0.56
CA ASP A 88 9.16 22.92 -1.09
C ASP A 88 9.45 22.35 -2.49
N THR A 89 9.86 23.22 -3.42
CA THR A 89 10.43 22.82 -4.70
C THR A 89 11.57 21.81 -4.57
N LYS A 90 12.32 21.83 -3.46
CA LYS A 90 13.36 20.83 -3.13
C LYS A 90 12.81 19.44 -2.84
N SER A 91 11.52 19.32 -2.47
CA SER A 91 10.85 18.02 -2.35
C SER A 91 10.67 17.33 -3.70
N ILE A 92 10.75 18.09 -4.81
CA ILE A 92 10.76 17.54 -6.16
C ILE A 92 12.19 17.09 -6.48
N PRO A 93 12.37 15.84 -6.92
CA PRO A 93 13.67 15.36 -7.39
C PRO A 93 14.27 16.28 -8.46
N GLY A 94 15.53 16.66 -8.29
CA GLY A 94 16.25 17.52 -9.25
C GLY A 94 16.23 16.95 -10.67
N ASP A 95 16.59 15.67 -10.78
CA ASP A 95 16.46 14.86 -12.00
C ASP A 95 15.11 14.11 -12.02
N PHE A 96 14.05 14.91 -12.14
CA PHE A 96 12.67 14.42 -12.13
C PHE A 96 12.38 13.32 -13.17
N PRO A 97 12.83 13.43 -14.45
CA PRO A 97 12.57 12.38 -15.43
C PRO A 97 13.16 11.02 -15.03
N ASN A 98 14.44 10.98 -14.64
CA ASN A 98 15.07 9.73 -14.24
C ASN A 98 14.54 9.20 -12.91
N TRP A 99 14.11 10.09 -12.01
CA TRP A 99 13.41 9.69 -10.80
C TRP A 99 12.06 8.99 -11.13
N CYS A 100 11.24 9.54 -12.03
CA CYS A 100 10.00 8.91 -12.45
C CYS A 100 10.24 7.52 -13.05
N THR A 101 11.28 7.37 -13.88
CA THR A 101 11.68 6.07 -14.45
C THR A 101 12.07 5.08 -13.37
N ARG A 102 12.94 5.47 -12.42
CA ARG A 102 13.35 4.59 -11.31
C ARG A 102 12.20 4.21 -10.38
N LYS A 103 11.17 5.05 -10.29
CA LYS A 103 9.97 4.81 -9.49
C LYS A 103 8.84 4.15 -10.25
N ASN A 104 9.03 3.82 -11.53
CA ASN A 104 8.01 3.25 -12.40
C ASN A 104 6.69 4.04 -12.33
N ALA A 105 6.75 5.36 -12.47
CA ALA A 105 5.55 6.18 -12.48
C ALA A 105 4.60 5.74 -13.62
N ALA A 106 3.32 5.54 -13.31
CA ALA A 106 2.36 4.86 -14.19
C ALA A 106 2.23 5.51 -15.57
N PHE A 107 2.30 6.85 -15.64
CA PHE A 107 2.22 7.59 -16.90
C PHE A 107 3.33 7.23 -17.91
N LEU A 108 4.41 6.55 -17.48
CA LEU A 108 5.49 6.09 -18.36
C LEU A 108 5.14 4.85 -19.17
N GLU A 109 4.05 4.15 -18.83
CA GLU A 109 3.55 2.98 -19.59
C GLU A 109 3.11 3.37 -21.01
N VAL A 110 2.69 4.64 -21.21
CA VAL A 110 2.37 5.17 -22.53
C VAL A 110 3.63 5.64 -23.24
N LYS A 111 3.80 5.19 -24.49
CA LYS A 111 4.89 5.62 -25.38
C LYS A 111 4.80 7.13 -25.64
N SER A 112 5.94 7.80 -25.55
CA SER A 112 6.04 9.21 -25.92
C SER A 112 6.20 9.39 -27.42
N ASN A 113 5.54 10.39 -27.98
CA ASN A 113 5.72 10.83 -29.36
C ASN A 113 6.50 12.15 -29.40
N LEU A 114 7.30 12.35 -30.44
CA LEU A 114 7.95 13.64 -30.69
C LEU A 114 6.94 14.60 -31.30
N ALA A 115 6.60 15.66 -30.56
CA ALA A 115 5.79 16.76 -31.04
C ALA A 115 6.67 18.00 -31.27
N ARG A 116 6.32 18.82 -32.26
CA ARG A 116 6.92 20.16 -32.39
C ARG A 116 6.35 21.05 -31.30
N ASP A 117 7.21 21.80 -30.63
CA ASP A 117 6.76 22.83 -29.70
C ASP A 117 6.20 24.01 -30.50
N SER A 118 5.02 24.52 -30.12
CA SER A 118 4.32 25.56 -30.90
C SER A 118 5.04 26.91 -30.89
N GLY A 119 6.05 27.11 -30.03
CA GLY A 119 6.85 28.34 -29.94
C GLY A 119 8.33 28.19 -30.26
N ASN A 120 8.86 26.97 -30.34
CA ASN A 120 10.28 26.70 -30.58
C ASN A 120 10.42 25.58 -31.62
N GLN A 121 11.35 25.72 -32.57
CA GLN A 121 11.66 24.65 -33.55
C GLN A 121 12.21 23.34 -32.92
N LYS A 122 12.19 23.22 -31.59
CA LYS A 122 12.66 22.06 -30.85
C LYS A 122 11.55 21.00 -30.77
N ARG A 123 11.91 19.76 -31.04
CA ARG A 123 11.02 18.60 -30.84
C ARG A 123 11.04 18.19 -29.37
N ILE A 124 9.87 18.13 -28.75
CA ILE A 124 9.69 17.74 -27.35
C ILE A 124 8.93 16.41 -27.31
N ARG A 125 9.36 15.50 -26.44
CA ARG A 125 8.65 14.23 -26.19
C ARG A 125 7.41 14.51 -25.35
N LYS A 126 6.23 14.21 -25.89
CA LYS A 126 4.93 14.31 -25.21
C LYS A 126 4.24 12.95 -25.15
N ARG A 127 3.39 12.76 -24.15
CA ARG A 127 2.54 11.57 -23.96
C ARG A 127 1.09 11.99 -23.96
N ARG A 128 0.24 11.15 -24.54
CA ARG A 128 -1.22 11.27 -24.48
C ARG A 128 -1.65 10.60 -23.18
N LEU A 129 -2.21 11.37 -22.24
CA LEU A 129 -2.55 10.94 -20.88
C LEU A 129 -3.95 11.43 -20.52
N TYR A 130 -4.63 10.68 -19.64
CA TYR A 130 -5.85 11.13 -19.00
C TYR A 130 -5.47 11.83 -17.71
N THR A 131 -5.69 13.14 -17.67
CA THR A 131 -5.26 14.02 -16.58
C THR A 131 -6.46 14.42 -15.74
N LEU A 132 -6.36 14.26 -14.42
CA LEU A 132 -7.41 14.68 -13.51
C LEU A 132 -7.62 16.19 -13.64
N LEU A 133 -8.89 16.62 -13.69
CA LEU A 133 -9.22 18.04 -13.80
C LEU A 133 -8.64 18.81 -12.62
N SER A 134 -8.03 19.96 -12.92
CA SER A 134 -7.25 20.74 -11.95
C SER A 134 -8.00 21.12 -10.66
N ARG A 135 -9.33 21.27 -10.75
CA ARG A 135 -10.23 21.51 -9.62
C ARG A 135 -10.22 20.41 -8.54
N TYR A 136 -9.83 19.18 -8.89
CA TYR A 136 -9.77 18.05 -7.97
C TYR A 136 -8.37 17.79 -7.38
N HIS A 137 -7.34 18.47 -7.87
CA HIS A 137 -5.97 18.26 -7.39
C HIS A 137 -5.84 18.49 -5.88
N ALA A 138 -6.47 19.55 -5.37
CA ALA A 138 -6.51 19.87 -3.94
C ALA A 138 -7.07 18.71 -3.11
N THR A 139 -8.19 18.13 -3.56
CA THR A 139 -8.85 17.01 -2.89
C THR A 139 -7.95 15.77 -2.87
N ILE A 140 -7.23 15.49 -3.95
CA ILE A 140 -6.26 14.37 -4.00
C ILE A 140 -5.09 14.63 -3.06
N VAL A 141 -4.53 15.84 -3.05
CA VAL A 141 -3.43 16.20 -2.14
C VAL A 141 -3.87 16.04 -0.69
N GLN A 142 -5.04 16.56 -0.33
CA GLN A 142 -5.62 16.38 1.00
C GLN A 142 -5.76 14.89 1.34
N SER A 143 -6.37 14.10 0.44
CA SER A 143 -6.54 12.66 0.63
C SER A 143 -5.21 11.97 0.94
N ILE A 144 -4.18 12.20 0.11
CA ILE A 144 -2.83 11.63 0.26
C ILE A 144 -2.18 12.04 1.58
N THR A 145 -2.26 13.31 1.94
CA THR A 145 -1.62 13.84 3.17
C THR A 145 -2.31 13.35 4.44
N GLU A 146 -3.63 13.16 4.39
CA GLU A 146 -4.42 12.74 5.55
C GLU A 146 -4.46 11.22 5.76
N THR A 147 -4.09 10.41 4.76
CA THR A 147 -4.18 8.93 4.84
C THR A 147 -3.59 8.37 6.13
N LEU A 148 -2.37 8.80 6.50
CA LEU A 148 -1.71 8.31 7.72
C LEU A 148 -2.46 8.75 8.99
N ILE A 149 -2.91 10.01 9.03
CA ILE A 149 -3.62 10.57 10.19
C ILE A 149 -4.96 9.84 10.38
N LYS A 150 -5.70 9.60 9.29
CA LYS A 150 -6.96 8.86 9.30
C LYS A 150 -6.75 7.43 9.82
N HIS A 151 -5.72 6.75 9.33
CA HIS A 151 -5.36 5.42 9.80
C HIS A 151 -5.03 5.41 11.30
N GLN A 152 -4.19 6.32 11.77
CA GLN A 152 -3.84 6.45 13.19
C GLN A 152 -5.06 6.74 14.08
N ARG A 153 -6.00 7.58 13.62
CA ARG A 153 -7.26 7.85 14.34
C ARG A 153 -8.13 6.60 14.48
N GLN A 154 -8.21 5.77 13.43
CA GLN A 154 -8.93 4.49 13.51
C GLN A 154 -8.28 3.55 14.53
N ILE A 155 -6.94 3.49 14.55
CA ILE A 155 -6.21 2.68 15.52
C ILE A 155 -6.43 3.20 16.95
N GLN A 156 -6.41 4.52 17.14
CA GLN A 156 -6.68 5.10 18.45
C GLN A 156 -8.10 4.77 18.93
N ALA A 157 -9.10 4.86 18.05
CA ALA A 157 -10.47 4.45 18.39
C ALA A 157 -10.56 2.96 18.79
N MET A 158 -9.79 2.07 18.14
CA MET A 158 -9.70 0.67 18.55
C MET A 158 -9.11 0.54 19.96
N LYS A 159 -8.04 1.27 20.28
CA LYS A 159 -7.44 1.29 21.61
C LYS A 159 -8.40 1.81 22.68
N ASP A 160 -9.12 2.90 22.38
CA ASP A 160 -10.09 3.49 23.30
C ASP A 160 -11.25 2.51 23.59
N SER A 161 -11.54 1.58 22.68
CA SER A 161 -12.48 0.46 22.89
C SER A 161 -11.89 -0.73 23.67
N GLY A 162 -10.64 -0.65 24.10
CA GLY A 162 -9.95 -1.68 24.88
C GLY A 162 -9.22 -2.75 24.06
N ILE A 163 -9.04 -2.55 22.75
CA ILE A 163 -8.28 -3.47 21.88
C ILE A 163 -6.78 -3.18 22.00
N ILE A 164 -5.98 -4.21 22.22
CA ILE A 164 -4.51 -4.11 22.23
C ILE A 164 -3.99 -4.25 20.80
N ILE A 165 -3.18 -3.29 20.36
CA ILE A 165 -2.58 -3.32 19.03
C ILE A 165 -1.21 -3.99 19.13
N VAL A 166 -1.06 -5.14 18.47
CA VAL A 166 0.17 -5.93 18.48
C VAL A 166 0.83 -5.85 17.12
N GLY A 167 2.03 -5.30 17.07
CA GLY A 167 2.87 -5.25 15.87
C GLY A 167 3.69 -6.53 15.73
N TYR A 168 3.84 -7.02 14.51
CA TYR A 168 4.71 -8.15 14.19
C TYR A 168 5.63 -7.83 13.02
N ALA A 169 6.92 -8.12 13.18
CA ALA A 169 7.92 -7.94 12.13
C ALA A 169 8.80 -9.18 11.96
N ARG A 170 9.08 -9.56 10.72
CA ARG A 170 9.92 -10.71 10.38
C ARG A 170 11.05 -10.32 9.45
N LYS A 171 12.21 -10.97 9.62
CA LYS A 171 13.29 -10.98 8.65
C LYS A 171 13.64 -12.40 8.20
N SER A 172 13.87 -12.53 6.89
CA SER A 172 14.18 -13.80 6.24
C SER A 172 15.59 -14.29 6.54
N LYS A 173 15.81 -15.59 6.30
CA LYS A 173 17.12 -16.25 6.37
C LYS A 173 17.97 -15.82 5.16
N THR A 174 18.68 -14.71 5.29
CA THR A 174 19.58 -14.17 4.25
C THR A 174 21.02 -14.10 4.77
N PRO A 175 22.05 -14.11 3.90
CA PRO A 175 23.45 -14.04 4.30
C PRO A 175 23.90 -12.64 4.77
N GLU A 176 22.96 -11.74 5.07
CA GLU A 176 23.26 -10.41 5.61
C GLU A 176 23.85 -10.52 7.03
N LYS A 177 24.71 -9.56 7.38
CA LYS A 177 25.33 -9.47 8.70
C LYS A 177 24.27 -9.20 9.77
N ASP A 178 24.54 -9.62 11.00
CA ASP A 178 23.61 -9.44 12.09
C ASP A 178 23.37 -7.96 12.44
N CYS A 179 24.37 -7.08 12.30
CA CYS A 179 24.18 -5.65 12.45
C CYS A 179 23.19 -5.06 11.43
N ASP A 180 23.27 -5.49 10.17
CA ASP A 180 22.34 -5.06 9.11
C ASP A 180 20.93 -5.59 9.35
N ARG A 181 20.83 -6.85 9.79
CA ARG A 181 19.55 -7.48 10.16
C ARG A 181 18.88 -6.73 11.31
N VAL A 182 19.62 -6.43 12.38
CA VAL A 182 19.12 -5.65 13.53
C VAL A 182 18.66 -4.28 13.06
N ARG A 183 19.47 -3.57 12.26
CA ARG A 183 19.10 -2.25 11.74
C ARG A 183 17.79 -2.31 10.93
N LEU A 184 17.66 -3.26 10.01
CA LEU A 184 16.46 -3.39 9.18
C LEU A 184 15.22 -3.76 10.01
N LEU A 185 15.37 -4.66 10.97
CA LEU A 185 14.28 -5.06 11.84
C LEU A 185 13.87 -3.93 12.79
N GLN A 186 14.83 -3.14 13.28
CA GLN A 186 14.57 -1.92 14.04
C GLN A 186 13.78 -0.89 13.21
N GLU A 187 14.11 -0.71 11.94
CA GLU A 187 13.33 0.16 11.04
C GLU A 187 11.89 -0.34 10.87
N MET A 188 11.67 -1.66 10.83
CA MET A 188 10.33 -2.25 10.80
C MET A 188 9.58 -1.98 12.11
N THR A 189 10.22 -2.19 13.26
CA THR A 189 9.67 -1.87 14.59
C THR A 189 9.27 -0.39 14.69
N LEU A 190 10.15 0.53 14.29
CA LEU A 190 9.85 1.96 14.29
C LEU A 190 8.67 2.33 13.40
N LYS A 191 8.47 1.63 12.26
CA LYS A 191 7.28 1.81 11.41
C LYS A 191 6.01 1.32 12.10
N LEU A 192 6.04 0.17 12.76
CA LEU A 192 4.89 -0.35 13.52
C LEU A 192 4.51 0.61 14.66
N GLN A 193 5.49 1.20 15.34
CA GLN A 193 5.25 2.23 16.37
C GLN A 193 4.67 3.52 15.77
N SER A 194 5.37 4.11 14.80
CA SER A 194 5.01 5.43 14.28
C SER A 194 3.76 5.43 13.42
N ARG A 195 3.51 4.37 12.63
CA ARG A 195 2.38 4.33 11.69
C ARG A 195 1.17 3.59 12.24
N SER A 196 1.41 2.50 12.95
CA SER A 196 0.36 1.61 13.44
C SER A 196 0.15 1.71 14.95
N LEU A 197 0.85 2.63 15.62
CA LEU A 197 0.72 2.86 17.06
C LEU A 197 0.76 1.55 17.87
N ALA A 198 1.58 0.58 17.48
CA ALA A 198 1.59 -0.73 18.14
C ALA A 198 1.96 -0.60 19.63
N ASP A 199 1.16 -1.21 20.51
CA ASP A 199 1.37 -1.23 21.96
C ASP A 199 2.45 -2.24 22.36
N ARG A 200 2.47 -3.38 21.66
CA ARG A 200 3.47 -4.43 21.82
C ARG A 200 4.00 -4.84 20.48
N ILE A 201 5.31 -5.09 20.37
CA ILE A 201 5.95 -5.49 19.11
C ILE A 201 6.73 -6.78 19.30
N TYR A 202 6.40 -7.78 18.51
CA TYR A 202 7.09 -9.06 18.49
C TYR A 202 7.81 -9.25 17.16
N VAL A 203 8.97 -9.91 17.20
CA VAL A 203 9.82 -10.02 16.02
C VAL A 203 10.35 -11.43 15.78
N SER A 204 10.50 -11.81 14.52
CA SER A 204 11.25 -13.00 14.13
C SER A 204 12.44 -12.62 13.27
N PRO A 205 13.66 -12.56 13.83
CA PRO A 205 14.82 -12.04 13.12
C PRO A 205 15.31 -12.91 11.96
N ARG A 206 15.06 -14.22 12.00
CA ARG A 206 15.69 -15.18 11.09
C ARG A 206 14.80 -16.38 10.79
N THR A 207 13.62 -16.14 10.22
CA THR A 207 12.64 -17.18 9.90
C THR A 207 12.22 -17.11 8.46
N SER A 208 11.77 -18.21 7.86
CA SER A 208 11.19 -18.16 6.52
C SER A 208 9.73 -17.69 6.56
N SER A 209 9.17 -17.18 5.45
CA SER A 209 7.77 -16.74 5.43
C SER A 209 6.79 -17.91 5.40
N ASP A 210 7.20 -19.03 4.84
CA ASP A 210 6.45 -20.29 4.72
C ASP A 210 6.63 -21.22 5.93
N GLU A 211 7.58 -20.89 6.81
CA GLU A 211 7.82 -21.60 8.07
C GLU A 211 6.67 -21.33 9.06
N LEU A 212 6.17 -22.41 9.66
CA LEU A 212 5.05 -22.38 10.61
C LEU A 212 5.32 -21.40 11.75
N LEU A 213 4.37 -20.52 12.03
CA LEU A 213 4.47 -19.51 13.07
C LEU A 213 4.81 -20.14 14.43
N ARG A 214 4.19 -21.27 14.78
CA ARG A 214 4.44 -21.96 16.06
C ARG A 214 5.87 -22.45 16.24
N SER A 215 6.61 -22.74 15.17
CA SER A 215 7.98 -23.25 15.25
C SER A 215 9.04 -22.16 15.15
N ARG A 216 8.65 -20.91 14.93
CA ARG A 216 9.60 -19.80 14.73
C ARG A 216 10.39 -19.49 15.99
N ASP A 217 11.62 -19.03 15.80
CA ASP A 217 12.50 -18.57 16.88
C ASP A 217 12.81 -19.66 17.92
N MET A 218 12.87 -20.92 17.48
CA MET A 218 13.31 -22.07 18.26
C MET A 218 14.58 -22.66 17.62
N PRO A 219 15.77 -22.51 18.24
CA PRO A 219 16.04 -21.84 19.52
C PRO A 219 15.92 -20.31 19.45
N ARG A 220 15.72 -19.69 20.62
CA ARG A 220 15.50 -18.24 20.76
C ARG A 220 16.74 -17.44 20.32
N PRO A 221 16.61 -16.47 19.41
CA PRO A 221 17.74 -15.68 18.91
C PRO A 221 18.10 -14.53 19.86
N GLN A 222 18.53 -14.84 21.09
CA GLN A 222 18.69 -13.86 22.17
C GLN A 222 19.62 -12.69 21.81
N SER A 223 20.77 -12.95 21.20
CA SER A 223 21.74 -11.91 20.83
C SER A 223 21.19 -10.87 19.85
N LEU A 224 20.26 -11.26 18.97
CA LEU A 224 19.60 -10.34 18.04
C LEU A 224 18.50 -9.53 18.73
N LEU A 225 17.80 -10.13 19.69
CA LEU A 225 16.75 -9.45 20.45
C LEU A 225 17.32 -8.39 21.38
N ASP A 226 18.42 -8.70 22.07
CA ASP A 226 19.09 -7.77 22.99
C ASP A 226 19.59 -6.50 22.30
N ALA A 227 19.82 -6.57 20.99
CA ALA A 227 20.26 -5.44 20.17
C ALA A 227 19.10 -4.58 19.65
N LEU A 228 17.84 -4.99 19.83
CA LEU A 228 16.65 -4.28 19.37
C LEU A 228 16.03 -3.48 20.52
N ASN A 229 15.57 -2.27 20.19
CA ASN A 229 14.87 -1.40 21.11
C ASN A 229 13.35 -1.47 20.90
N ASN A 230 12.61 -1.39 21.99
CA ASN A 230 11.14 -1.37 22.02
C ASN A 230 10.49 -2.60 21.36
N VAL A 231 11.06 -3.77 21.61
CA VAL A 231 10.47 -5.07 21.26
C VAL A 231 10.07 -5.81 22.54
N ASN A 232 8.98 -6.55 22.49
CA ASN A 232 8.42 -7.32 23.60
C ASN A 232 8.81 -8.79 23.56
N GLY A 233 9.40 -9.26 22.46
CA GLY A 233 9.87 -10.64 22.33
C GLY A 233 9.86 -11.17 20.91
N THR A 234 9.86 -12.49 20.80
CA THR A 234 9.82 -13.27 19.58
C THR A 234 8.40 -13.70 19.21
N THR A 235 8.26 -14.50 18.16
CA THR A 235 6.98 -15.18 17.89
C THR A 235 6.52 -16.04 19.07
N GLN A 236 7.43 -16.64 19.84
CA GLN A 236 7.04 -17.47 20.98
C GLN A 236 6.40 -16.66 22.10
N ASP A 237 6.92 -15.47 22.40
CA ASP A 237 6.32 -14.56 23.39
C ASP A 237 4.98 -13.99 22.88
N LEU A 238 4.77 -13.91 21.57
CA LEU A 238 3.47 -13.58 20.98
C LEU A 238 2.46 -14.72 21.23
N PHE A 239 2.84 -15.98 21.03
CA PHE A 239 1.96 -17.12 21.35
C PHE A 239 1.61 -17.15 22.85
N GLU A 240 2.57 -16.87 23.72
CA GLU A 240 2.32 -16.74 25.16
C GLU A 240 1.33 -15.61 25.45
N LEU A 241 1.48 -14.44 24.83
CA LEU A 241 0.51 -13.36 24.94
C LEU A 241 -0.89 -13.80 24.51
N LEU A 242 -1.00 -14.46 23.34
CA LEU A 242 -2.27 -14.92 22.80
C LEU A 242 -2.96 -15.95 23.71
N ALA A 243 -2.19 -16.79 24.39
CA ALA A 243 -2.71 -17.80 25.31
C ALA A 243 -3.12 -17.23 26.69
N THR A 244 -2.57 -16.09 27.09
CA THR A 244 -2.71 -15.55 28.45
C THR A 244 -3.60 -14.32 28.54
N THR A 245 -3.76 -13.59 27.43
CA THR A 245 -4.58 -12.38 27.40
C THR A 245 -6.07 -12.70 27.43
N THR A 246 -6.84 -11.89 28.15
CA THR A 246 -8.31 -11.86 28.06
C THR A 246 -8.79 -10.69 27.19
N SER A 247 -7.90 -9.77 26.83
CA SER A 247 -8.21 -8.60 26.01
C SER A 247 -8.18 -8.95 24.52
N LYS A 248 -9.05 -8.30 23.74
CA LYS A 248 -9.05 -8.40 22.28
C LYS A 248 -7.74 -7.86 21.71
N ILE A 249 -7.18 -8.57 20.73
CA ILE A 249 -5.95 -8.17 20.04
C ILE A 249 -6.25 -7.86 18.58
N CYS A 250 -5.64 -6.79 18.08
CA CYS A 250 -5.49 -6.54 16.65
C CYS A 250 -4.02 -6.75 16.27
N LEU A 251 -3.75 -7.77 15.45
CA LEU A 251 -2.41 -8.05 14.95
C LEU A 251 -2.14 -7.23 13.68
N VAL A 252 -1.03 -6.49 13.68
CA VAL A 252 -0.59 -5.65 12.57
C VAL A 252 0.76 -6.13 12.05
N ALA A 253 0.82 -6.43 10.76
CA ALA A 253 2.06 -6.71 10.04
C ALA A 253 2.26 -5.70 8.90
N ILE A 254 3.51 -5.49 8.49
CA ILE A 254 3.84 -4.50 7.43
C ILE A 254 3.38 -4.98 6.06
N ASP A 255 3.55 -6.26 5.78
CA ASP A 255 3.15 -6.92 4.55
C ASP A 255 2.78 -8.38 4.84
N PHE A 256 2.14 -9.02 3.87
CA PHE A 256 1.68 -10.41 3.99
C PHE A 256 2.84 -11.37 4.27
N ALA A 257 3.92 -11.28 3.50
CA ALA A 257 5.11 -12.10 3.69
C ALA A 257 5.89 -11.79 4.99
N GLY A 258 5.66 -10.63 5.58
CA GLY A 258 6.15 -10.25 6.90
C GLY A 258 5.45 -11.00 8.02
N LEU A 259 4.18 -11.38 7.82
CA LEU A 259 3.47 -12.30 8.71
C LEU A 259 3.74 -13.76 8.34
N SER A 260 3.18 -14.24 7.24
CA SER A 260 3.35 -15.59 6.71
C SER A 260 2.89 -15.64 5.25
N THR A 261 3.57 -16.41 4.41
CA THR A 261 3.09 -16.75 3.06
C THR A 261 2.26 -18.03 3.05
N ASN A 262 2.12 -18.69 4.20
CA ASN A 262 1.31 -19.90 4.35
C ASN A 262 -0.06 -19.53 4.93
N GLU A 263 -1.09 -19.51 4.07
CA GLU A 263 -2.46 -19.14 4.44
C GLU A 263 -3.05 -20.06 5.52
N ASN A 264 -2.78 -21.37 5.44
CA ASN A 264 -3.26 -22.34 6.43
C ASN A 264 -2.67 -22.06 7.81
N ASP A 265 -1.42 -21.63 7.89
CA ASP A 265 -0.75 -21.28 9.14
C ASP A 265 -1.34 -20.02 9.78
N ILE A 266 -1.79 -19.04 8.97
CA ILE A 266 -2.55 -17.88 9.46
C ILE A 266 -3.90 -18.31 10.02
N TYR A 267 -4.59 -19.24 9.34
CA TYR A 267 -5.86 -19.77 9.83
C TYR A 267 -5.71 -20.48 11.18
N GLU A 268 -4.67 -21.32 11.31
CA GLU A 268 -4.34 -22.01 12.57
C GLU A 268 -3.92 -21.05 13.69
N LEU A 269 -3.27 -19.92 13.37
CA LEU A 269 -3.01 -18.86 14.34
C LEU A 269 -4.32 -18.25 14.88
N ILE A 270 -5.25 -17.91 13.99
CA ILE A 270 -6.55 -17.32 14.38
C ILE A 270 -7.34 -18.30 15.23
N LYS A 271 -7.38 -19.57 14.82
CA LYS A 271 -8.04 -20.65 15.56
C LYS A 271 -7.41 -20.84 16.94
N TYR A 272 -6.09 -20.80 17.04
CA TYR A 272 -5.38 -20.85 18.32
C TYR A 272 -5.78 -19.68 19.23
N ALA A 273 -5.74 -18.44 18.71
CA ALA A 273 -6.10 -17.26 19.49
C ALA A 273 -7.57 -17.31 19.99
N ASN A 274 -8.49 -17.80 19.16
CA ASN A 274 -9.90 -17.94 19.53
C ASN A 274 -10.18 -19.10 20.50
N SER A 275 -9.25 -20.04 20.68
CA SER A 275 -9.45 -21.15 21.62
C SER A 275 -9.33 -20.75 23.10
N TYR A 276 -8.87 -19.52 23.36
CA TYR A 276 -8.66 -18.97 24.71
C TYR A 276 -9.57 -17.77 25.03
N LEU A 277 -10.47 -17.40 24.11
CA LEU A 277 -11.50 -16.36 24.29
C LEU A 277 -12.84 -16.99 24.64
#